data_AF-A0A964D6Y5-F1
#
_entry.id   AF-A0A964D6Y5-F1
#
_cell.length_a   1.000
_cell.length_b   1.000
_cell.length_c   1.000
_cell.angle_alpha   90.00
_cell.angle_beta   90.00
_cell.angle_gamma   90.00
#
_symmetry.space_group_name_H-M   'P 1'
#
loop_
_entity.id
_entity.type
_entity.pdbx_description
1 polymer ?
#
loop_
_entity_poly.entity_id
_entity_poly.type
_entity_poly.pdbx_seq_one_letter_code
_entity_poly.pdbx_strand_id
1 'polypeptide(L)'
;MPLNLRIRSYKTIAIIFIASLLINVLAIKSTYSQQSCPKVQTSIQIIDETGGRQISGTSSVDTLQESHFKNYVTTISKHISAKIDEISQCHGDLKSSPEVKLFFVYRRLVKTAPLAPFNLERTESNDARHLDSPWVKLTFSRSPTLIVRAVFLWNERQFLFDQALMSGIRASPTNPLLPIDEPIFKQFAQDYTDSVLLAPSPEAQPAALASISKRLPPEIFWLFRNTWQTTLIPFYMSVARAFELAVGKAAIGYTDLTKALVDQFFASEATEIRYESLLDLKDIFTPDRYRINDLLD
;
A
#
# COMPACT_ATOMS: atom_id res chain seq x y z
N MET A 1 52.11 67.44 -7.86
CA MET A 1 51.50 66.12 -7.59
C MET A 1 50.54 66.26 -6.40
N PRO A 2 49.21 66.31 -6.64
CA PRO A 2 48.33 65.35 -5.95
C PRO A 2 47.01 65.10 -6.73
N LEU A 3 46.91 64.01 -7.49
CA LEU A 3 45.65 63.57 -8.13
C LEU A 3 45.23 62.15 -7.74
N ASN A 4 46.03 61.47 -6.91
CA ASN A 4 45.85 60.04 -6.61
C ASN A 4 45.03 59.75 -5.33
N LEU A 5 44.64 60.77 -4.56
CA LEU A 5 43.88 60.59 -3.31
C LEU A 5 42.35 60.62 -3.51
N ARG A 6 41.84 61.26 -4.56
CA ARG A 6 40.38 61.40 -4.76
C ARG A 6 39.72 60.12 -5.30
N ILE A 7 40.43 59.32 -6.11
CA ILE A 7 39.87 58.13 -6.78
C ILE A 7 39.68 56.95 -5.81
N ARG A 8 40.48 56.85 -4.73
CA ARG A 8 40.30 55.81 -3.70
C ARG A 8 39.07 56.04 -2.81
N SER A 9 38.62 57.28 -2.66
CA SER A 9 37.44 57.62 -1.85
C SER A 9 36.15 57.06 -2.44
N TYR A 10 35.92 57.23 -3.75
CA TYR A 10 34.68 56.80 -4.40
C TYR A 10 34.53 55.28 -4.49
N LYS A 11 35.63 54.54 -4.68
CA LYS A 11 35.58 53.06 -4.71
C LYS A 11 35.20 52.47 -3.35
N THR A 12 35.71 53.05 -2.27
CA THR A 12 35.42 52.58 -0.91
C THR A 12 33.97 52.87 -0.52
N ILE A 13 33.46 54.05 -0.88
CA ILE A 13 32.05 54.42 -0.65
C ILE A 13 31.10 53.52 -1.47
N ALA A 14 31.44 53.22 -2.72
CA ALA A 14 30.62 52.35 -3.57
C ALA A 14 30.56 50.90 -3.03
N ILE A 15 31.67 50.35 -2.53
CA ILE A 15 31.70 49.01 -1.93
C ILE A 15 30.85 48.96 -0.66
N ILE A 16 30.92 49.98 0.20
CA ILE A 16 30.09 50.06 1.42
C ILE A 16 28.61 50.14 1.03
N PHE A 17 28.25 50.94 0.02
CA PHE A 17 26.87 51.09 -0.41
C PHE A 17 26.30 49.79 -0.98
N ILE A 18 27.07 49.06 -1.79
CA ILE A 18 26.67 47.76 -2.35
C ILE A 18 26.54 46.71 -1.24
N ALA A 19 27.47 46.69 -0.27
CA ALA A 19 27.41 45.78 0.87
C ALA A 19 26.19 46.06 1.77
N SER A 20 25.88 47.33 2.05
CA SER A 20 24.69 47.73 2.80
C SER A 20 23.39 47.43 2.03
N LEU A 21 23.39 47.54 0.71
CA LEU A 21 22.23 47.15 -0.12
C LEU A 21 22.01 45.63 -0.08
N LEU A 22 23.09 44.85 -0.17
CA LEU A 22 23.04 43.38 -0.06
C LEU A 22 22.55 42.93 1.32
N ILE A 23 23.00 43.57 2.41
CA ILE A 23 22.54 43.27 3.77
C ILE A 23 21.05 43.60 3.92
N ASN A 24 20.58 44.72 3.38
CA ASN A 24 19.15 45.07 3.41
C ASN A 24 18.30 44.13 2.54
N VAL A 25 18.78 43.71 1.37
CA VAL A 25 18.07 42.72 0.52
C VAL A 25 18.04 41.33 1.19
N LEU A 26 19.10 40.94 1.90
CA LEU A 26 19.12 39.71 2.72
C LEU A 26 18.21 39.81 3.95
N ALA A 27 18.14 40.98 4.60
CA ALA A 27 17.25 41.22 5.74
C ALA A 27 15.76 41.25 5.31
N ILE A 28 15.43 41.82 4.15
CA ILE A 28 14.06 41.85 3.62
C ILE A 28 13.58 40.44 3.21
N LYS A 29 14.49 39.54 2.81
CA LYS A 29 14.14 38.12 2.57
C LYS A 29 13.88 37.31 3.84
N SER A 30 14.18 37.83 5.03
CA SER A 30 14.00 37.12 6.32
C SER A 30 12.69 37.44 7.03
N THR A 31 11.88 38.38 6.53
CA THR A 31 10.53 38.68 7.04
C THR A 31 9.43 38.01 6.22
N TYR A 32 9.69 36.82 5.70
CA TYR A 32 8.61 35.89 5.41
C TYR A 32 8.08 35.45 6.77
N SER A 33 6.94 35.99 7.19
CA SER A 33 6.27 35.53 8.40
C SER A 33 6.18 34.01 8.30
N GLN A 34 6.71 33.30 9.29
CA GLN A 34 6.37 31.91 9.52
C GLN A 34 4.87 31.88 9.84
N GLN A 35 4.05 31.95 8.81
CA GLN A 35 2.62 31.75 8.92
C GLN A 35 2.50 30.27 9.28
N SER A 36 2.25 30.02 10.56
CA SER A 36 2.15 28.66 11.07
C SER A 36 0.99 27.98 10.35
N CYS A 37 1.32 26.97 9.54
CA CYS A 37 0.29 26.21 8.85
C CYS A 37 -0.63 25.57 9.91
N PRO A 38 -1.97 25.58 9.68
CA PRO A 38 -2.87 24.86 10.56
C PRO A 38 -2.43 23.40 10.63
N LYS A 39 -2.34 22.85 11.84
CA LYS A 39 -1.93 21.45 12.04
C LYS A 39 -2.90 20.54 11.29
N VAL A 40 -2.36 19.68 10.43
CA VAL A 40 -3.11 18.64 9.71
C VAL A 40 -3.71 17.67 10.72
N GLN A 41 -5.04 17.50 10.70
CA GLN A 41 -5.70 16.50 11.52
C GLN A 41 -5.75 15.17 10.77
N THR A 42 -4.90 14.23 11.19
CA THR A 42 -4.89 12.87 10.63
C THR A 42 -5.66 11.91 11.54
N SER A 43 -6.70 11.29 10.99
CA SER A 43 -7.44 10.19 11.61
C SER A 43 -7.04 8.87 10.95
N ILE A 44 -6.51 7.95 11.76
CA ILE A 44 -6.18 6.59 11.33
C ILE A 44 -7.20 5.65 11.96
N GLN A 45 -7.82 4.81 11.13
CA GLN A 45 -8.71 3.74 11.55
C GLN A 45 -8.14 2.42 11.05
N ILE A 46 -8.04 1.45 11.95
CA ILE A 46 -7.63 0.09 11.60
C ILE A 46 -8.85 -0.80 11.74
N ILE A 47 -9.15 -1.55 10.69
CA ILE A 47 -10.31 -2.40 10.55
C ILE A 47 -9.80 -3.82 10.36
N ASP A 48 -10.13 -4.66 11.34
CA ASP A 48 -9.85 -6.08 11.28
C ASP A 48 -11.11 -6.82 10.81
N GLU A 49 -11.08 -7.38 9.59
CA GLU A 49 -12.18 -8.17 9.05
C GLU A 49 -12.05 -9.67 9.38
N THR A 50 -11.25 -10.08 10.36
CA THR A 50 -11.02 -11.52 10.65
C THR A 50 -12.17 -12.24 11.35
N GLY A 51 -13.31 -11.58 11.54
CA GLY A 51 -14.52 -12.16 12.13
C GLY A 51 -14.43 -12.37 13.65
N GLY A 52 -13.29 -12.08 14.29
CA GLY A 52 -13.12 -12.08 15.74
C GLY A 52 -13.00 -10.66 16.28
N ARG A 53 -14.02 -10.18 17.01
CA ARG A 53 -14.13 -8.81 17.54
C ARG A 53 -13.93 -7.74 16.47
N GLN A 54 -15.04 -7.16 16.03
CA GLN A 54 -15.03 -5.87 15.37
C GLN A 54 -14.27 -4.90 16.29
N ILE A 55 -13.03 -4.54 15.95
CA ILE A 55 -12.39 -3.40 16.60
C ILE A 55 -12.96 -2.15 15.92
N SER A 56 -14.27 -1.97 16.08
CA SER A 56 -14.96 -0.71 15.78
C SER A 56 -14.60 0.27 16.88
N GLY A 57 -13.38 0.76 16.77
CA GLY A 57 -12.78 1.77 17.60
C GLY A 57 -11.54 2.25 16.87
N THR A 58 -11.17 3.51 17.06
CA THR A 58 -9.84 4.01 16.70
C THR A 58 -8.80 3.21 17.48
N SER A 59 -8.42 2.05 16.96
CA SER A 59 -7.41 1.19 17.55
C SER A 59 -6.08 1.89 17.38
N SER A 60 -5.32 2.06 18.46
CA SER A 60 -3.94 2.51 18.32
C SER A 60 -3.17 1.46 17.54
N VAL A 61 -2.26 1.90 16.67
CA VAL A 61 -1.28 1.02 16.00
C VAL A 61 -0.54 0.14 17.02
N ASP A 62 -0.43 0.59 18.27
CA ASP A 62 0.21 -0.14 19.37
C ASP A 62 -0.50 -1.43 19.77
N THR A 63 -1.82 -1.54 19.54
CA THR A 63 -2.61 -2.72 19.94
C THR A 63 -2.56 -3.85 18.91
N LEU A 64 -1.91 -3.64 17.75
CA LEU A 64 -1.77 -4.67 16.71
C LEU A 64 -0.74 -5.73 17.12
N GLN A 65 -1.15 -6.99 17.15
CA GLN A 65 -0.26 -8.12 17.45
C GLN A 65 0.52 -8.61 16.22
N GLU A 66 -0.08 -8.50 15.03
CA GLU A 66 0.52 -8.96 13.77
C GLU A 66 1.68 -8.05 13.36
N SER A 67 2.92 -8.53 13.47
CA SER A 67 4.13 -7.71 13.30
C SER A 67 4.26 -7.12 11.88
N HIS A 68 3.92 -7.89 10.86
CA HIS A 68 4.00 -7.47 9.46
C HIS A 68 2.94 -6.42 9.11
N PHE A 69 1.69 -6.65 9.50
CA PHE A 69 0.61 -5.69 9.27
C PHE A 69 0.83 -4.40 10.07
N LYS A 70 1.30 -4.50 11.33
CA LYS A 70 1.68 -3.32 12.12
C LYS A 70 2.75 -2.49 11.41
N ASN A 71 3.82 -3.12 10.93
CA ASN A 71 4.89 -2.44 10.21
C ASN A 71 4.38 -1.78 8.91
N TYR A 72 3.47 -2.46 8.20
CA TYR A 72 2.79 -1.91 7.03
C TYR A 72 2.01 -0.64 7.36
N VAL A 73 1.13 -0.68 8.39
CA VAL A 73 0.36 0.48 8.82
C VAL A 73 1.28 1.65 9.18
N THR A 74 2.28 1.42 10.03
CA THR A 74 3.23 2.47 10.45
C THR A 74 3.98 3.08 9.26
N THR A 75 4.48 2.24 8.35
CA THR A 75 5.28 2.69 7.21
C THR A 75 4.44 3.50 6.23
N ILE A 76 3.25 3.01 5.88
CA ILE A 76 2.35 3.67 4.94
C ILE A 76 1.79 4.97 5.54
N SER A 77 1.39 4.98 6.82
CA SER A 77 0.95 6.22 7.49
C SER A 77 2.04 7.28 7.45
N LYS A 78 3.29 6.93 7.80
CA LYS A 78 4.42 7.85 7.75
C LYS A 78 4.67 8.38 6.32
N HIS A 79 4.59 7.50 5.32
CA HIS A 79 4.78 7.87 3.91
C HIS A 79 3.73 8.89 3.44
N ILE A 80 2.46 8.66 3.76
CA ILE A 80 1.37 9.58 3.39
C ILE A 80 1.47 10.90 4.13
N SER A 81 1.76 10.88 5.44
CA SER A 81 1.97 12.12 6.19
C SER A 81 3.05 12.98 5.55
N ALA A 82 4.19 12.38 5.15
CA ALA A 82 5.25 13.10 4.45
C ALA A 82 4.77 13.71 3.11
N LYS A 83 3.96 12.98 2.33
CA LYS A 83 3.37 13.50 1.08
C LYS A 83 2.40 14.65 1.31
N ILE A 84 1.58 14.55 2.36
CA ILE A 84 0.62 15.60 2.70
C ILE A 84 1.37 16.83 3.21
N ASP A 85 2.42 16.66 4.01
CA ASP A 85 3.27 17.76 4.48
C ASP A 85 3.95 18.49 3.31
N GLU A 86 4.37 17.77 2.27
CA GLU A 86 4.92 18.34 1.04
C GLU A 86 3.90 19.20 0.28
N ILE A 87 2.65 18.75 0.18
CA ILE A 87 1.58 19.44 -0.58
C ILE A 87 0.92 20.55 0.23
N SER A 88 0.88 20.41 1.55
CA SER A 88 0.29 21.39 2.47
C SER A 88 1.22 22.55 2.80
N GLN A 89 2.42 22.59 2.21
CA GLN A 89 3.27 23.78 2.23
C GLN A 89 2.41 25.00 1.85
N CYS A 90 2.27 25.91 2.82
CA CYS A 90 1.27 26.96 2.88
C CYS A 90 1.24 27.87 1.64
N HIS A 91 0.49 27.46 0.60
CA HIS A 91 -0.08 28.36 -0.38
C HIS A 91 -1.37 28.89 0.24
N GLY A 92 -1.43 30.19 0.55
CA GLY A 92 -2.39 30.87 1.44
C GLY A 92 -3.88 30.82 1.08
N ASP A 93 -4.34 29.80 0.37
CA ASP A 93 -5.70 29.67 -0.16
C ASP A 93 -6.58 28.65 0.59
N LEU A 94 -6.04 27.88 1.55
CA LEU A 94 -6.85 26.94 2.33
C LEU A 94 -7.69 27.68 3.38
N LYS A 95 -9.01 27.59 3.26
CA LYS A 95 -9.97 28.23 4.17
C LYS A 95 -10.13 27.50 5.52
N SER A 96 -9.57 26.30 5.64
CA SER A 96 -9.83 25.34 6.72
C SER A 96 -8.66 24.36 6.90
N SER A 97 -8.61 23.69 8.06
CA SER A 97 -7.62 22.66 8.35
C SER A 97 -7.80 21.44 7.41
N PRO A 98 -6.71 20.89 6.86
CA PRO A 98 -6.76 19.65 6.08
C PRO A 98 -7.38 18.49 6.86
N GLU A 99 -8.27 17.73 6.22
CA GLU A 99 -8.89 16.51 6.75
C GLU A 99 -8.23 15.29 6.09
N VAL A 100 -7.56 14.46 6.89
CA VAL A 100 -6.92 13.23 6.41
C VAL A 100 -7.54 12.03 7.11
N LYS A 101 -8.16 11.13 6.35
CA LYS A 101 -8.78 9.90 6.86
C LYS A 101 -8.13 8.68 6.20
N LEU A 102 -7.40 7.89 6.99
CA LEU A 102 -6.72 6.68 6.53
C LEU A 102 -7.40 5.46 7.16
N PHE A 103 -7.84 4.54 6.34
CA PHE A 103 -8.42 3.26 6.74
C PHE A 103 -7.44 2.15 6.36
N PHE A 104 -7.07 1.30 7.32
CA PHE A 104 -6.23 0.13 7.10
C PHE A 104 -7.07 -1.12 7.35
N VAL A 105 -7.32 -1.90 6.31
CA VAL A 105 -8.21 -3.06 6.36
C VAL A 105 -7.36 -4.33 6.31
N TYR A 106 -7.48 -5.19 7.32
CA TYR A 106 -6.82 -6.49 7.37
C TYR A 106 -7.79 -7.61 6.96
N ARG A 107 -7.44 -8.35 5.92
CA ARG A 107 -8.17 -9.52 5.41
C ARG A 107 -7.28 -10.74 5.40
N ARG A 108 -7.65 -11.73 6.23
CA ARG A 108 -7.00 -13.04 6.24
C ARG A 108 -7.36 -13.89 5.02
N LEU A 109 -6.52 -14.88 4.74
CA LEU A 109 -6.75 -15.90 3.73
C LEU A 109 -8.03 -16.69 4.03
N VAL A 110 -8.17 -17.07 5.29
CA VAL A 110 -9.26 -17.89 5.82
C VAL A 110 -10.00 -17.12 6.91
N LYS A 111 -11.33 -17.11 6.85
CA LYS A 111 -12.19 -16.59 7.92
C LYS A 111 -12.82 -17.74 8.71
N THR A 112 -12.94 -17.53 10.02
CA THR A 112 -13.63 -18.45 10.95
C THR A 112 -14.99 -17.91 11.40
N ALA A 113 -15.31 -16.66 11.06
CA ALA A 113 -16.56 -16.01 11.38
C ALA A 113 -17.00 -15.04 10.25
N PRO A 114 -18.29 -14.65 10.22
CA PRO A 114 -18.80 -13.73 9.21
C PRO A 114 -18.05 -12.40 9.21
N LEU A 115 -17.81 -11.85 8.02
CA LEU A 115 -17.16 -10.55 7.85
C LEU A 115 -18.17 -9.44 8.20
N ALA A 116 -17.70 -8.40 8.91
CA ALA A 116 -18.46 -7.17 8.98
C ALA A 116 -18.40 -6.48 7.60
N PRO A 117 -19.52 -6.01 7.04
CA PRO A 117 -19.49 -5.27 5.79
C PRO A 117 -18.74 -3.96 6.00
N PHE A 118 -17.58 -3.81 5.36
CA PHE A 118 -16.90 -2.53 5.25
C PHE A 118 -17.19 -1.92 3.88
N ASN A 119 -18.08 -0.92 3.87
CA ASN A 119 -18.34 -0.10 2.71
C ASN A 119 -17.64 1.23 2.91
N LEU A 120 -16.65 1.54 2.05
CA LEU A 120 -16.35 2.95 1.83
C LEU A 120 -17.40 3.51 0.91
N GLU A 121 -18.14 4.48 1.44
CA GLU A 121 -18.83 5.44 0.60
C GLU A 121 -17.78 6.13 -0.28
N ARG A 122 -17.83 5.85 -1.59
CA ARG A 122 -17.11 6.63 -2.59
C ARG A 122 -17.67 8.04 -2.48
N THR A 123 -16.90 8.95 -1.89
CA THR A 123 -17.32 10.36 -1.84
C THR A 123 -17.15 10.91 -3.25
N GLU A 124 -18.23 10.89 -4.02
CA GLU A 124 -18.29 11.44 -5.38
C GLU A 124 -18.27 12.96 -5.28
N SER A 125 -17.07 13.54 -5.28
CA SER A 125 -16.88 14.96 -5.56
C SER A 125 -16.35 15.07 -6.98
N ASN A 126 -17.04 15.83 -7.83
CA ASN A 126 -16.70 15.98 -9.25
C ASN A 126 -15.28 16.54 -9.49
N ASP A 127 -14.68 17.18 -8.48
CA ASP A 127 -13.34 17.78 -8.53
C ASP A 127 -12.28 16.95 -7.79
N ALA A 128 -12.61 15.72 -7.37
CA ALA A 128 -11.67 14.85 -6.68
C ALA A 128 -10.83 14.03 -7.67
N ARG A 129 -9.54 13.86 -7.36
CA ARG A 129 -8.69 12.85 -7.98
C ARG A 129 -8.92 11.51 -7.29
N HIS A 130 -8.90 10.44 -8.06
CA HIS A 130 -9.16 9.08 -7.61
C HIS A 130 -8.07 8.12 -8.05
N LEU A 131 -7.63 7.25 -7.13
CA LEU A 131 -6.91 6.02 -7.46
C LEU A 131 -7.74 4.83 -6.99
N ASP A 132 -8.00 3.87 -7.88
CA ASP A 132 -8.67 2.61 -7.58
C ASP A 132 -7.77 1.42 -7.96
N SER A 133 -7.46 0.57 -6.99
CA SER A 133 -6.66 -0.63 -7.19
C SER A 133 -7.03 -1.71 -6.16
N PRO A 134 -6.63 -2.98 -6.37
CA PRO A 134 -6.82 -4.04 -5.39
C PRO A 134 -6.21 -3.75 -4.01
N TRP A 135 -5.13 -2.98 -3.95
CA TRP A 135 -4.35 -2.75 -2.72
C TRP A 135 -4.69 -1.44 -2.03
N VAL A 136 -5.04 -0.41 -2.81
CA VAL A 136 -5.37 0.90 -2.27
C VAL A 136 -6.46 1.62 -3.06
N LYS A 137 -7.34 2.31 -2.33
CA LYS A 137 -8.24 3.32 -2.88
C LYS A 137 -7.91 4.68 -2.28
N LEU A 138 -7.65 5.68 -3.12
CA LEU A 138 -7.32 7.04 -2.68
C LEU A 138 -8.26 8.04 -3.31
N THR A 139 -8.68 9.02 -2.53
CA THR A 139 -9.37 10.21 -3.03
C THR A 139 -8.72 11.47 -2.46
N PHE A 140 -8.61 12.49 -3.31
CA PHE A 140 -8.02 13.78 -2.97
C PHE A 140 -8.87 14.90 -3.55
N SER A 141 -9.29 15.83 -2.71
CA SER A 141 -9.91 17.10 -3.12
C SER A 141 -9.21 18.26 -2.43
N ARG A 142 -9.10 19.41 -3.10
CA ARG A 142 -8.37 20.58 -2.61
C ARG A 142 -9.25 21.80 -2.34
N SER A 143 -10.49 21.85 -2.86
CA SER A 143 -11.35 23.02 -2.78
C SER A 143 -12.73 22.66 -2.21
N PRO A 144 -13.24 23.38 -1.19
CA PRO A 144 -12.63 24.50 -0.47
C PRO A 144 -11.65 24.08 0.66
N THR A 145 -11.56 22.77 0.93
CA THR A 145 -10.74 22.16 1.99
C THR A 145 -9.89 21.07 1.38
N LEU A 146 -8.64 20.89 1.84
CA LEU A 146 -7.85 19.72 1.48
C LEU A 146 -8.40 18.49 2.22
N ILE A 147 -8.96 17.55 1.46
CA ILE A 147 -9.50 16.29 1.98
C ILE A 147 -8.74 15.15 1.31
N VAL A 148 -8.09 14.31 2.13
CA VAL A 148 -7.48 13.05 1.68
C VAL A 148 -8.21 11.90 2.35
N ARG A 149 -8.73 10.97 1.56
CA ARG A 149 -9.30 9.71 2.08
C ARG A 149 -8.61 8.55 1.42
N ALA A 150 -8.21 7.58 2.23
CA ALA A 150 -7.39 6.49 1.77
C ALA A 150 -7.76 5.18 2.43
N VAL A 151 -7.73 4.10 1.65
CA VAL A 151 -8.08 2.76 2.09
C VAL A 151 -6.98 1.84 1.67
N PHE A 152 -6.23 1.36 2.64
CA PHE A 152 -5.13 0.44 2.44
C PHE A 152 -5.61 -0.95 2.80
N LEU A 153 -5.64 -1.81 1.81
CA LEU A 153 -6.03 -3.19 2.00
C LEU A 153 -4.78 -4.04 2.22
N TRP A 154 -4.71 -4.74 3.34
CA TRP A 154 -3.80 -5.88 3.53
C TRP A 154 -4.63 -7.13 3.29
N ASN A 155 -4.53 -7.70 2.09
CA ASN A 155 -5.34 -8.84 1.69
C ASN A 155 -4.46 -10.03 1.33
N GLU A 156 -4.51 -11.02 2.21
CA GLU A 156 -3.73 -12.25 2.07
C GLU A 156 -4.04 -13.04 0.81
N ARG A 157 -5.29 -13.04 0.33
CA ARG A 157 -5.63 -13.64 -0.97
C ARG A 157 -5.07 -12.84 -2.13
N GLN A 158 -5.08 -11.51 -2.04
CA GLN A 158 -4.47 -10.67 -3.07
C GLN A 158 -2.98 -10.97 -3.20
N PHE A 159 -2.29 -11.21 -2.08
CA PHE A 159 -0.88 -11.59 -2.12
C PHE A 159 -0.64 -12.83 -2.97
N LEU A 160 -1.36 -13.91 -2.65
CA LEU A 160 -1.22 -15.18 -3.34
C LEU A 160 -1.67 -15.07 -4.80
N PHE A 161 -2.67 -14.24 -5.10
CA PHE A 161 -3.16 -14.01 -6.45
C PHE A 161 -2.09 -13.33 -7.31
N ASP A 162 -1.43 -12.32 -6.76
CA ASP A 162 -0.31 -11.65 -7.41
C ASP A 162 0.85 -12.62 -7.66
N GLN A 163 1.16 -13.52 -6.72
CA GLN A 163 2.16 -14.59 -6.94
C GLN A 163 1.76 -15.58 -8.03
N ALA A 164 0.47 -15.95 -8.07
CA ALA A 164 -0.06 -16.83 -9.10
C ALA A 164 0.08 -16.21 -10.50
N LEU A 165 -0.28 -14.92 -10.64
CA LEU A 165 -0.10 -14.16 -11.88
C LEU A 165 1.36 -14.09 -12.31
N MET A 166 2.27 -13.76 -11.38
CA MET A 166 3.71 -13.72 -11.66
C MET A 166 4.28 -15.09 -12.04
N SER A 167 3.64 -16.18 -11.61
CA SER A 167 4.03 -17.54 -11.97
C SER A 167 3.42 -18.02 -13.29
N GLY A 168 2.74 -17.13 -14.03
CA GLY A 168 2.12 -17.43 -15.32
C GLY A 168 0.78 -18.14 -15.23
N ILE A 169 0.18 -18.27 -14.03
CA ILE A 169 -1.17 -18.79 -13.89
C ILE A 169 -2.14 -17.73 -14.40
N ARG A 170 -2.83 -18.04 -15.49
CA ARG A 170 -3.83 -17.14 -16.08
C ARG A 170 -5.01 -17.04 -15.13
N ALA A 171 -5.24 -15.86 -14.59
CA ALA A 171 -6.37 -15.55 -13.74
C ALA A 171 -6.93 -14.18 -14.13
N SER A 172 -8.25 -14.05 -14.11
CA SER A 172 -8.89 -12.74 -14.27
C SER A 172 -9.05 -12.08 -12.90
N PRO A 173 -8.82 -10.76 -12.78
CA PRO A 173 -9.00 -10.07 -11.51
C PRO A 173 -10.46 -10.13 -11.07
N THR A 174 -10.75 -10.89 -10.02
CA THR A 174 -12.05 -10.89 -9.33
C THR A 174 -11.94 -10.01 -8.09
N ASN A 175 -12.08 -8.70 -8.29
CA ASN A 175 -12.06 -7.74 -7.19
C ASN A 175 -13.46 -7.56 -6.57
N PRO A 176 -13.57 -7.52 -5.22
CA PRO A 176 -12.53 -7.81 -4.23
C PRO A 176 -12.38 -9.31 -3.93
N LEU A 177 -11.14 -9.80 -3.76
CA LEU A 177 -10.88 -11.13 -3.23
C LEU A 177 -11.24 -11.18 -1.75
N LEU A 178 -12.29 -11.94 -1.41
CA LEU A 178 -12.78 -12.08 -0.03
C LEU A 178 -12.14 -13.29 0.68
N PRO A 179 -11.95 -13.28 2.00
CA PRO A 179 -11.50 -14.45 2.75
C PRO A 179 -12.32 -15.72 2.46
N ILE A 180 -11.67 -16.87 2.40
CA ILE A 180 -12.30 -18.19 2.18
C ILE A 180 -12.83 -18.71 3.51
N ASP A 181 -14.03 -19.31 3.51
CA ASP A 181 -14.54 -20.02 4.68
C ASP A 181 -13.64 -21.21 5.04
N GLU A 182 -13.30 -21.37 6.33
CA GLU A 182 -12.42 -22.45 6.79
C GLU A 182 -12.83 -23.86 6.29
N PRO A 183 -14.12 -24.27 6.31
CA PRO A 183 -14.53 -25.55 5.76
C PRO A 183 -14.24 -25.70 4.27
N ILE A 184 -14.40 -24.62 3.48
CA ILE A 184 -14.12 -24.61 2.05
C ILE A 184 -12.61 -24.74 1.81
N PHE A 185 -11.80 -24.03 2.59
CA PHE A 185 -10.34 -24.13 2.49
C PHE A 185 -9.84 -25.55 2.80
N LYS A 186 -10.38 -26.19 3.84
CA LYS A 186 -10.08 -27.59 4.16
C LYS A 186 -10.51 -28.54 3.04
N GLN A 187 -11.68 -28.31 2.44
CA GLN A 187 -12.14 -29.09 1.29
C GLN A 187 -11.20 -28.95 0.09
N PHE A 188 -10.72 -27.74 -0.21
CA PHE A 188 -9.72 -27.53 -1.25
C PHE A 188 -8.43 -28.33 -1.01
N ALA A 189 -7.92 -28.31 0.23
CA ALA A 189 -6.73 -29.07 0.60
C ALA A 189 -6.95 -30.59 0.47
N GLN A 190 -8.14 -31.08 0.83
CA GLN A 190 -8.52 -32.49 0.67
C GLN A 190 -8.60 -32.88 -0.81
N ASP A 191 -9.32 -32.09 -1.62
CA ASP A 191 -9.43 -32.31 -3.07
C ASP A 191 -8.05 -32.37 -3.76
N TYR A 192 -7.13 -31.50 -3.35
CA TYR A 192 -5.75 -31.50 -3.85
C TYR A 192 -5.00 -32.77 -3.41
N THR A 193 -5.15 -33.17 -2.15
CA THR A 193 -4.51 -34.38 -1.62
C THR A 193 -4.96 -35.62 -2.39
N ASP A 194 -6.28 -35.81 -2.53
CA ASP A 194 -6.87 -36.97 -3.18
C ASP A 194 -6.54 -37.03 -4.68
N SER A 195 -6.43 -35.87 -5.32
CA SER A 195 -6.16 -35.81 -6.76
C SER A 195 -4.68 -35.90 -7.09
N VAL A 196 -3.84 -35.15 -6.37
CA VAL A 196 -2.43 -34.89 -6.74
C VAL A 196 -1.45 -35.67 -5.87
N LEU A 197 -1.63 -35.66 -4.55
CA LEU A 197 -0.69 -36.30 -3.62
C LEU A 197 -0.87 -37.83 -3.61
N LEU A 198 -2.10 -38.30 -3.77
CA LEU A 198 -2.46 -39.71 -3.83
C LEU A 198 -2.63 -40.22 -5.27
N ALA A 199 -2.07 -39.50 -6.25
CA ALA A 199 -2.08 -39.94 -7.64
C ALA A 199 -1.43 -41.35 -7.75
N PRO A 200 -2.03 -42.27 -8.54
CA PRO A 200 -1.62 -43.68 -8.55
C PRO A 200 -0.22 -43.90 -9.11
N SER A 201 0.29 -42.95 -9.90
CA SER A 201 1.66 -42.97 -10.39
C SER A 201 2.18 -41.54 -10.66
N PRO A 202 3.51 -41.34 -10.72
CA PRO A 202 4.10 -40.05 -11.09
C PRO A 202 3.64 -39.54 -12.46
N GLU A 203 3.38 -40.42 -13.42
CA GLU A 203 2.91 -40.08 -14.77
C GLU A 203 1.47 -39.57 -14.78
N ALA A 204 0.66 -39.95 -13.79
CA ALA A 204 -0.71 -39.45 -13.64
C ALA A 204 -0.75 -38.04 -13.02
N GLN A 205 0.31 -37.62 -12.34
CA GLN A 205 0.36 -36.36 -11.60
C GLN A 205 0.17 -35.10 -12.48
N PRO A 206 0.76 -34.97 -13.68
CA PRO A 206 0.52 -33.82 -14.55
C PRO A 206 -0.96 -33.67 -14.95
N ALA A 207 -1.63 -34.79 -15.25
CA ALA A 207 -3.04 -34.79 -15.60
C ALA A 207 -3.91 -34.41 -14.38
N ALA A 208 -3.57 -34.92 -13.19
CA ALA A 208 -4.22 -34.55 -11.94
C ALA A 208 -4.07 -33.06 -11.63
N LEU A 209 -2.86 -32.50 -11.81
CA LEU A 209 -2.58 -31.07 -11.64
C LEU A 209 -3.40 -30.20 -12.59
N ALA A 210 -3.51 -30.59 -13.86
CA ALA A 210 -4.33 -29.88 -14.85
C ALA A 210 -5.84 -29.96 -14.57
N SER A 211 -6.29 -31.02 -13.90
CA SER A 211 -7.68 -31.20 -13.47
C SER A 211 -8.00 -30.34 -12.24
N ILE A 212 -7.18 -30.42 -11.19
CA ILE A 212 -7.41 -29.68 -9.94
C ILE A 212 -7.27 -28.16 -10.14
N SER A 213 -6.41 -27.70 -11.06
CA SER A 213 -6.23 -26.26 -11.34
C SER A 213 -7.50 -25.59 -11.90
N LYS A 214 -8.47 -26.37 -12.40
CA LYS A 214 -9.77 -25.87 -12.87
C LYS A 214 -10.80 -25.73 -11.75
N ARG A 215 -10.58 -26.40 -10.62
CA ARG A 215 -11.50 -26.42 -9.46
C ARG A 215 -11.05 -25.48 -8.34
N LEU A 216 -9.74 -25.31 -8.16
CA LEU A 216 -9.18 -24.44 -7.14
C LEU A 216 -9.06 -23.00 -7.63
N PRO A 217 -9.27 -22.01 -6.76
CA PRO A 217 -8.87 -20.65 -7.05
C PRO A 217 -7.36 -20.59 -7.40
N PRO A 218 -6.95 -19.78 -8.40
CA PRO A 218 -5.57 -19.72 -8.88
C PRO A 218 -4.52 -19.51 -7.79
N GLU A 219 -4.83 -18.64 -6.83
CA GLU A 219 -3.97 -18.29 -5.71
C GLU A 219 -3.83 -19.41 -4.68
N ILE A 220 -4.88 -20.20 -4.49
CA ILE A 220 -4.86 -21.39 -3.63
C ILE A 220 -4.09 -22.53 -4.31
N PHE A 221 -4.31 -22.71 -5.61
CA PHE A 221 -3.54 -23.68 -6.40
C PHE A 221 -2.05 -23.34 -6.39
N TRP A 222 -1.68 -22.07 -6.55
CA TRP A 222 -0.30 -21.62 -6.42
C TRP A 222 0.28 -21.96 -5.06
N LEU A 223 -0.41 -21.62 -3.97
CA LEU A 223 0.05 -21.90 -2.61
C LEU A 223 0.27 -23.39 -2.40
N PHE A 224 -0.67 -24.24 -2.81
CA PHE A 224 -0.56 -25.69 -2.64
C PHE A 224 0.61 -26.26 -3.43
N ARG A 225 0.85 -25.78 -4.66
CA ARG A 225 1.99 -26.20 -5.49
C ARG A 225 3.36 -25.80 -4.93
N ASN A 226 3.41 -24.75 -4.13
CA ASN A 226 4.64 -24.26 -3.51
C ASN A 226 4.75 -24.68 -2.03
N THR A 227 3.84 -25.51 -1.53
CA THR A 227 3.92 -26.07 -0.17
C THR A 227 4.69 -27.38 -0.20
N TRP A 228 5.31 -27.79 0.92
CA TRP A 228 5.86 -29.14 1.04
C TRP A 228 4.77 -30.21 0.83
N GLN A 229 4.96 -31.04 -0.20
CA GLN A 229 4.02 -32.09 -0.59
C GLN A 229 4.15 -33.28 0.38
N THR A 230 3.20 -33.43 1.31
CA THR A 230 3.24 -34.49 2.33
C THR A 230 1.87 -35.08 2.62
N THR A 231 1.85 -36.39 2.90
CA THR A 231 0.68 -37.15 3.37
C THR A 231 0.86 -37.69 4.80
N LEU A 232 2.02 -37.44 5.43
CA LEU A 232 2.32 -37.91 6.80
C LEU A 232 1.55 -37.14 7.86
N ILE A 233 1.21 -35.89 7.58
CA ILE A 233 0.32 -35.04 8.36
C ILE A 233 -0.77 -34.50 7.43
N PRO A 234 -1.91 -34.03 7.96
CA PRO A 234 -2.92 -33.40 7.13
C PRO A 234 -2.33 -32.23 6.32
N PHE A 235 -2.43 -32.28 5.00
CA PHE A 235 -1.76 -31.36 4.08
C PHE A 235 -2.03 -29.88 4.40
N TYR A 236 -3.26 -29.54 4.82
CA TYR A 236 -3.64 -28.19 5.20
C TYR A 236 -2.77 -27.59 6.33
N MET A 237 -2.18 -28.42 7.21
CA MET A 237 -1.26 -27.95 8.25
C MET A 237 0.07 -27.48 7.64
N SER A 238 0.58 -28.18 6.63
CA SER A 238 1.78 -27.77 5.89
C SER A 238 1.52 -26.48 5.12
N VAL A 239 0.33 -26.38 4.53
CA VAL A 239 -0.11 -25.17 3.81
C VAL A 239 -0.16 -23.96 4.73
N ALA A 240 -0.68 -24.11 5.96
CA ALA A 240 -0.73 -23.00 6.92
C ALA A 240 0.67 -22.43 7.21
N ARG A 241 1.68 -23.29 7.43
CA ARG A 241 3.07 -22.86 7.63
C ARG A 241 3.66 -22.20 6.38
N ALA A 242 3.47 -22.80 5.20
CA ALA A 242 3.96 -22.24 3.95
C ALA A 242 3.34 -20.86 3.69
N PHE A 243 2.07 -20.68 4.07
CA PHE A 243 1.38 -19.42 3.96
C PHE A 243 1.94 -18.34 4.90
N GLU A 244 2.21 -18.66 6.17
CA GLU A 244 2.87 -17.71 7.10
C GLU A 244 4.23 -17.24 6.55
N LEU A 245 5.03 -18.16 6.02
CA LEU A 245 6.29 -17.83 5.34
C LEU A 245 6.08 -16.93 4.13
N ALA A 246 5.04 -17.21 3.33
CA ALA A 246 4.70 -16.41 2.16
C ALA A 246 4.37 -14.96 2.54
N VAL A 247 3.54 -14.77 3.58
CA VAL A 247 3.19 -13.44 4.10
C VAL A 247 4.44 -12.71 4.58
N GLY A 248 5.31 -13.37 5.35
CA GLY A 248 6.56 -12.78 5.84
C GLY A 248 7.49 -12.33 4.71
N LYS A 249 7.69 -13.18 3.68
CA LYS A 249 8.53 -12.88 2.52
C LYS A 249 7.94 -11.76 1.64
N ALA A 250 6.61 -11.69 1.50
CA ALA A 250 5.94 -10.69 0.66
C ALA A 250 5.73 -9.33 1.35
N ALA A 251 5.76 -9.25 2.68
CA ALA A 251 5.36 -8.07 3.45
C ALA A 251 6.07 -6.76 3.02
N ILE A 252 7.39 -6.83 2.80
CA ILE A 252 8.18 -5.66 2.40
C ILE A 252 7.81 -5.22 0.98
N GLY A 253 7.81 -6.15 0.02
CA GLY A 253 7.44 -5.85 -1.36
C GLY A 253 6.02 -5.31 -1.48
N TYR A 254 5.08 -5.81 -0.66
CA TYR A 254 3.72 -5.29 -0.61
C TYR A 254 3.66 -3.84 -0.11
N THR A 255 4.45 -3.55 0.92
CA THR A 255 4.56 -2.20 1.47
C THR A 255 5.12 -1.25 0.41
N ASP A 256 6.17 -1.67 -0.31
CA ASP A 256 6.77 -0.87 -1.38
C ASP A 256 5.82 -0.67 -2.57
N LEU A 257 5.03 -1.68 -2.92
CA LEU A 257 3.98 -1.58 -3.94
C LEU A 257 2.97 -0.50 -3.56
N THR A 258 2.43 -0.56 -2.34
CA THR A 258 1.46 0.44 -1.87
C THR A 258 2.07 1.84 -1.84
N LYS A 259 3.34 1.98 -1.45
CA LYS A 259 4.05 3.28 -1.52
C LYS A 259 4.15 3.79 -2.95
N ALA A 260 4.49 2.94 -3.91
CA ALA A 260 4.56 3.32 -5.32
C ALA A 260 3.20 3.81 -5.84
N LEU A 261 2.09 3.18 -5.44
CA LEU A 261 0.74 3.65 -5.78
C LEU A 261 0.43 5.02 -5.16
N VAL A 262 0.82 5.25 -3.90
CA VAL A 262 0.68 6.55 -3.25
C VAL A 262 1.53 7.61 -3.96
N ASP A 263 2.77 7.28 -4.31
CA ASP A 263 3.67 8.18 -5.05
C ASP A 263 3.07 8.56 -6.41
N GLN A 264 2.59 7.57 -7.16
CA GLN A 264 1.95 7.77 -8.45
C GLN A 264 0.70 8.66 -8.34
N PHE A 265 -0.12 8.46 -7.30
CA PHE A 265 -1.31 9.27 -7.08
C PHE A 265 -0.99 10.75 -6.86
N PHE A 266 0.05 11.05 -6.07
CA PHE A 266 0.44 12.44 -5.80
C PHE A 266 1.22 13.09 -6.94
N ALA A 267 1.96 12.31 -7.74
CA ALA A 267 2.73 12.80 -8.88
C ALA A 267 1.89 13.01 -10.15
N SER A 268 0.75 12.32 -10.27
CA SER A 268 -0.10 12.37 -11.46
C SER A 268 -1.11 13.53 -11.42
N GLU A 269 -1.31 14.17 -12.56
CA GLU A 269 -2.38 15.16 -12.79
C GLU A 269 -3.70 14.52 -13.25
N ALA A 270 -3.73 13.20 -13.46
CA ALA A 270 -4.95 12.50 -13.86
C ALA A 270 -6.02 12.55 -12.77
N THR A 271 -7.26 12.80 -13.17
CA THR A 271 -8.43 12.76 -12.27
C THR A 271 -8.79 11.34 -11.85
N GLU A 272 -8.50 10.35 -12.70
CA GLU A 272 -8.76 8.94 -12.42
C GLU A 272 -7.54 8.08 -12.81
N ILE A 273 -7.10 7.26 -11.86
CA ILE A 273 -6.01 6.29 -12.02
C ILE A 273 -6.57 4.94 -11.59
N ARG A 274 -6.46 3.93 -12.46
CA ARG A 274 -6.98 2.61 -12.18
C ARG A 274 -5.96 1.53 -12.52
N TYR A 275 -5.81 0.60 -11.59
CA TYR A 275 -5.00 -0.61 -11.77
C TYR A 275 -5.85 -1.81 -11.40
N GLU A 276 -5.87 -2.85 -12.22
CA GLU A 276 -6.69 -4.04 -12.00
C GLU A 276 -5.88 -5.20 -11.42
N SER A 277 -4.59 -5.26 -11.74
CA SER A 277 -3.68 -6.33 -11.35
C SER A 277 -2.23 -5.84 -11.23
N LEU A 278 -1.36 -6.69 -10.66
CA LEU A 278 0.07 -6.36 -10.50
C LEU A 278 0.75 -6.06 -11.83
N LEU A 279 0.27 -6.68 -12.91
CA LEU A 279 0.82 -6.52 -14.26
C LEU A 279 0.65 -5.11 -14.81
N ASP A 280 -0.34 -4.36 -14.31
CA ASP A 280 -0.58 -2.98 -14.72
C ASP A 280 0.41 -1.99 -14.07
N LEU A 281 1.14 -2.42 -13.03
CA LEU A 281 2.04 -1.57 -12.25
C LEU A 281 3.45 -1.48 -12.83
N LYS A 282 3.73 -2.10 -13.98
CA LYS A 282 5.08 -2.24 -14.55
C LYS A 282 5.86 -0.91 -14.70
N ASP A 283 5.15 0.20 -14.86
CA ASP A 283 5.75 1.53 -15.07
C ASP A 283 6.09 2.24 -13.75
N ILE A 284 5.53 1.78 -12.62
CA ILE A 284 5.70 2.41 -11.29
C ILE A 284 6.29 1.47 -10.23
N PHE A 285 6.29 0.17 -10.50
CA PHE A 285 6.71 -0.86 -9.57
C PHE A 285 7.35 -2.04 -10.31
N THR A 286 8.39 -2.63 -9.72
CA THR A 286 9.07 -3.83 -10.26
C THR A 286 8.57 -5.09 -9.54
N PRO A 287 7.78 -5.96 -10.20
CA PRO A 287 7.20 -7.15 -9.58
C PRO A 287 8.22 -8.12 -8.96
N ASP A 288 9.46 -8.16 -9.44
CA ASP A 288 10.49 -9.07 -8.91
C ASP A 288 10.85 -8.79 -7.43
N ARG A 289 10.67 -7.56 -6.94
CA ARG A 289 10.85 -7.24 -5.51
C ARG A 289 9.75 -7.83 -4.63
N TYR A 290 8.67 -8.25 -5.25
CA TYR A 290 7.48 -8.80 -4.63
C TYR A 290 7.34 -10.31 -4.81
N ARG A 291 8.11 -10.91 -5.73
CA ARG A 291 8.06 -12.34 -6.05
C ARG A 291 8.63 -13.19 -4.92
N ILE A 292 7.92 -14.25 -4.57
CA ILE A 292 8.38 -15.32 -3.68
C ILE A 292 8.97 -16.42 -4.55
N ASN A 293 10.27 -16.69 -4.38
CA ASN A 293 10.97 -17.72 -5.16
C ASN A 293 10.86 -19.12 -4.52
N ASP A 294 10.72 -19.20 -3.20
CA ASP A 294 10.62 -20.47 -2.48
C ASP A 294 9.88 -20.30 -1.14
N LEU A 295 9.11 -21.31 -0.77
CA LEU A 295 8.41 -21.47 0.52
C LEU A 295 8.90 -22.71 1.30
N LEU A 296 9.90 -23.41 0.77
CA LEU A 296 10.65 -24.45 1.44
C LEU A 296 11.84 -23.78 2.13
N ASP A 297 11.90 -23.86 3.46
CA ASP A 297 13.08 -23.45 4.24
C ASP A 297 13.91 -24.69 4.59
#